data_AF-A0A9Q0K9P5-F1
#
_entry.id   AF-A0A9Q0K9P5-F1
#
_cell.length_a   1.000
_cell.length_b   1.000
_cell.length_c   1.000
_cell.angle_alpha   90.00
_cell.angle_beta   90.00
_cell.angle_gamma   90.00
#
_symmetry.space_group_name_H-M   'P 1'
#
loop_
_entity.id
_entity.type
_entity.pdbx_description
1 polymer ?
#
loop_
_entity_poly.entity_id
_entity_poly.type
_entity_poly.pdbx_seq_one_letter_code
_entity_poly.pdbx_strand_id
1 'polypeptide(L)'
;MLRSAIISLQQRVTGVTGRTNLILAFFQQQRWQSKDVEQTHEYWGEGFTRNFSGSASSPSLSIWRRKKEMGKEGLFVVKELKRLQSDSIRLNRFMQSHVSRILKTDLFAVLFELQRQDHVFLAMKIYEVVRKEIWYRPDMFFYRDMLMMLARTKKVDEAKRVWKDLKREEVRFDQHTYGDIIRAFLDSGLPKEAMELYDEMRGSPDPPLSLPYRVILKGLIPYPELREKVKDDFLELFPGMIVYDPPEDLFDDQLNEESEEDD
;
A
#
# COMPACT_ATOMS: atom_id res chain seq x y z
N MET A 1 -10.62 -46.15 -4.76
CA MET A 1 -12.05 -46.27 -5.16
C MET A 1 -12.91 -45.07 -4.77
N LEU A 2 -12.47 -44.14 -3.89
CA LEU A 2 -13.20 -42.92 -3.56
C LEU A 2 -13.06 -41.75 -4.57
N ARG A 3 -12.08 -41.79 -5.49
CA ARG A 3 -11.89 -40.73 -6.52
C ARG A 3 -12.82 -40.85 -7.72
N SER A 4 -13.31 -42.06 -8.06
CA SER A 4 -14.23 -42.26 -9.19
C SER A 4 -15.70 -42.06 -8.83
N ALA A 5 -16.06 -42.09 -7.53
CA ALA A 5 -17.43 -41.85 -7.08
C ALA A 5 -17.81 -40.35 -7.09
N ILE A 6 -16.83 -39.45 -6.95
CA ILE A 6 -17.07 -38.00 -6.90
C ILE A 6 -17.33 -37.44 -8.31
N ILE A 7 -16.68 -37.98 -9.35
CA ILE A 7 -16.87 -37.54 -10.75
C ILE A 7 -18.26 -37.96 -11.28
N SER A 8 -18.81 -39.09 -10.82
CA SER A 8 -20.14 -39.58 -11.20
C SER A 8 -21.28 -38.73 -10.60
N LEU A 9 -21.07 -38.12 -9.43
CA LEU A 9 -22.03 -37.18 -8.82
C LEU A 9 -21.98 -35.78 -9.45
N GLN A 10 -20.94 -35.46 -10.22
CA GLN A 10 -20.78 -34.17 -10.90
C GLN A 10 -21.53 -34.05 -12.24
N GLN A 11 -22.07 -35.14 -12.80
CA GLN A 11 -22.85 -35.11 -14.06
C GLN A 11 -24.37 -35.24 -13.88
N ARG A 12 -24.89 -35.20 -12.63
CA ARG A 12 -26.34 -35.34 -12.37
C ARG A 12 -27.04 -34.12 -11.77
N VAL A 13 -26.38 -32.96 -11.73
CA VAL A 13 -27.01 -31.70 -11.29
C VAL A 13 -26.77 -30.62 -12.34
N THR A 14 -27.18 -30.87 -13.59
CA THR A 14 -27.50 -29.80 -14.54
C THR A 14 -28.98 -29.47 -14.39
N GLY A 15 -29.30 -28.63 -13.41
CA GLY A 15 -30.66 -28.07 -13.28
C GLY A 15 -31.13 -27.73 -11.88
N VAL A 16 -30.38 -26.93 -11.11
CA VAL A 16 -30.97 -26.10 -10.03
C VAL A 16 -30.17 -24.81 -9.91
N THR A 17 -30.85 -23.68 -10.10
CA THR A 17 -30.37 -22.30 -10.13
C THR A 17 -30.05 -21.73 -8.73
N GLY A 18 -29.08 -20.82 -8.67
CA GLY A 18 -28.85 -19.86 -7.58
C GLY A 18 -28.06 -20.35 -6.36
N ARG A 19 -28.59 -21.31 -5.59
CA ARG A 19 -28.03 -21.65 -4.25
C ARG A 19 -26.75 -22.48 -4.28
N THR A 20 -26.51 -23.23 -5.35
CA THR A 20 -25.28 -24.04 -5.53
C THR A 20 -24.05 -23.18 -5.84
N ASN A 21 -24.24 -22.03 -6.50
CA ASN A 21 -23.17 -21.08 -6.80
C ASN A 21 -22.60 -20.43 -5.53
N LEU A 22 -23.45 -20.08 -4.56
CA LEU A 22 -23.01 -19.51 -3.28
C LEU A 22 -22.21 -20.51 -2.44
N ILE A 23 -22.61 -21.79 -2.45
CA ILE A 23 -21.89 -22.85 -1.74
C ILE A 23 -20.54 -23.12 -2.42
N LEU A 24 -20.49 -23.16 -3.75
CA LEU A 24 -19.23 -23.29 -4.50
C LEU A 24 -18.32 -22.08 -4.31
N ALA A 25 -18.87 -20.86 -4.30
CA ALA A 25 -18.14 -19.63 -4.02
C ALA A 25 -17.59 -19.62 -2.58
N PHE A 26 -18.39 -20.06 -1.61
CA PHE A 26 -17.96 -20.23 -0.22
C PHE A 26 -16.83 -21.26 -0.10
N PHE A 27 -16.94 -22.42 -0.76
CA PHE A 27 -15.86 -23.42 -0.77
C PHE A 27 -14.62 -22.95 -1.52
N GLN A 28 -14.77 -22.17 -2.60
CA GLN A 28 -13.63 -21.55 -3.29
C GLN A 28 -12.96 -20.48 -2.43
N GLN A 29 -13.72 -19.67 -1.72
CA GLN A 29 -13.19 -18.67 -0.80
C GLN A 29 -12.53 -19.30 0.44
N GLN A 30 -13.13 -20.34 1.01
CA GLN A 30 -12.52 -21.13 2.09
C GLN A 30 -11.24 -21.83 1.61
N ARG A 31 -11.21 -22.35 0.38
CA ARG A 31 -10.00 -22.90 -0.22
C ARG A 31 -8.94 -21.83 -0.52
N TRP A 32 -9.36 -20.64 -0.91
CA TRP A 32 -8.49 -19.48 -1.13
C TRP A 32 -7.86 -19.01 0.19
N GLN A 33 -8.68 -18.86 1.24
CA GLN A 33 -8.22 -18.56 2.60
C GLN A 33 -7.35 -19.69 3.19
N SER A 34 -7.68 -20.96 2.96
CA SER A 34 -6.90 -22.10 3.47
C SER A 34 -5.54 -22.21 2.77
N LYS A 35 -5.45 -21.90 1.48
CA LYS A 35 -4.15 -21.80 0.78
C LYS A 35 -3.33 -20.61 1.28
N ASP A 36 -3.97 -19.48 1.59
CA ASP A 36 -3.30 -18.35 2.22
C ASP A 36 -2.85 -18.68 3.66
N VAL A 37 -3.60 -19.48 4.42
CA VAL A 37 -3.21 -19.96 5.77
C VAL A 37 -2.06 -20.95 5.70
N GLU A 38 -2.03 -21.87 4.73
CA GLU A 38 -0.90 -22.78 4.51
C GLU A 38 0.36 -22.02 4.04
N GLN A 39 0.22 -21.03 3.16
CA GLN A 39 1.33 -20.16 2.75
C GLN A 39 1.78 -19.26 3.90
N THR A 40 0.88 -18.67 4.68
CA THR A 40 1.27 -17.86 5.85
C THR A 40 1.88 -18.70 6.97
N HIS A 41 1.49 -19.96 7.16
CA HIS A 41 2.14 -20.89 8.10
C HIS A 41 3.53 -21.36 7.62
N GLU A 42 3.75 -21.53 6.31
CA GLU A 42 5.10 -21.72 5.77
C GLU A 42 5.97 -20.45 5.97
N TYR A 43 5.39 -19.26 5.86
CA TYR A 43 6.12 -17.99 6.02
C TYR A 43 6.30 -17.50 7.47
N TRP A 44 5.56 -18.05 8.45
CA TRP A 44 5.78 -17.79 9.88
C TRP A 44 6.37 -18.99 10.66
N GLY A 45 6.57 -20.14 10.00
CA GLY A 45 7.16 -21.36 10.59
C GLY A 45 8.66 -21.56 10.34
N GLU A 46 9.23 -20.93 9.31
CA GLU A 46 10.67 -20.98 9.05
C GLU A 46 11.37 -19.70 9.55
N GLY A 47 11.34 -19.56 10.87
CA GLY A 47 12.40 -18.85 11.57
C GLY A 47 13.73 -19.51 11.24
N PHE A 48 14.44 -18.90 10.30
CA PHE A 48 15.89 -18.74 10.23
C PHE A 48 16.69 -19.54 11.30
N THR A 49 16.77 -20.85 11.15
CA THR A 49 17.78 -21.69 11.81
C THR A 49 18.62 -22.39 10.74
N ARG A 50 19.19 -21.59 9.84
CA ARG A 50 20.38 -22.02 9.11
C ARG A 50 21.61 -21.58 9.88
N ASN A 51 22.28 -22.57 10.47
CA ASN A 51 23.62 -22.46 11.02
C ASN A 51 24.55 -21.80 10.01
N PHE A 52 24.82 -20.50 10.20
CA PHE A 52 26.00 -19.83 9.69
C PHE A 52 26.90 -19.54 10.89
N SER A 53 27.93 -20.35 11.05
CA SER A 53 29.13 -19.96 11.79
C SER A 53 29.80 -18.83 11.01
N GLY A 54 29.56 -17.59 11.43
CA GLY A 54 30.21 -16.41 10.86
C GLY A 54 29.54 -15.14 11.37
N SER A 55 30.26 -14.37 12.18
CA SER A 55 29.83 -13.10 12.74
C SER A 55 29.39 -12.12 11.64
N ALA A 56 28.08 -11.97 11.44
CA ALA A 56 27.49 -10.94 10.60
C ALA A 56 26.53 -10.11 11.46
N SER A 57 26.88 -8.83 11.63
CA SER A 57 26.06 -7.81 12.26
C SER A 57 24.67 -7.76 11.62
N SER A 58 23.62 -7.94 12.43
CA SER A 58 22.23 -7.76 11.97
C SER A 58 22.05 -6.34 11.38
N PRO A 59 21.42 -6.19 10.20
CA PRO A 59 21.14 -4.87 9.66
C PRO A 59 20.27 -4.09 10.64
N SER A 60 20.69 -2.88 11.01
CA SER A 60 19.85 -2.01 11.84
C SER A 60 18.53 -1.73 11.12
N LEU A 61 17.40 -1.93 11.78
CA LEU A 61 16.09 -1.57 11.24
C LEU A 61 16.11 -0.12 10.71
N SER A 62 15.55 0.09 9.51
CA SER A 62 15.42 1.42 8.92
C SER A 62 14.85 2.39 9.96
N ILE A 63 15.44 3.58 10.08
CA ILE A 63 15.01 4.58 11.08
C ILE A 63 13.54 4.96 10.91
N TRP A 64 13.01 4.82 9.69
CA TRP A 64 11.61 5.01 9.33
C TRP A 64 10.65 3.98 9.96
N ARG A 65 11.15 2.80 10.35
CA ARG A 65 10.36 1.75 11.02
C ARG A 65 10.37 1.88 12.55
N ARG A 66 11.25 2.68 13.14
CA ARG A 66 11.30 2.83 14.60
C ARG A 66 10.15 3.73 15.07
N LYS A 67 9.13 3.11 15.68
CA LYS A 67 8.07 3.81 16.43
C LYS A 67 8.67 4.41 17.71
N LYS A 68 9.38 5.54 17.58
CA LYS A 68 9.83 6.35 18.72
C LYS A 68 8.79 7.43 18.97
N GLU A 69 8.36 7.56 20.22
CA GLU A 69 7.48 8.66 20.63
C GLU A 69 8.20 10.01 20.42
N MET A 70 7.45 10.99 19.89
CA MET A 70 7.95 12.32 19.60
C MET A 70 8.35 13.04 20.88
N GLY A 71 9.55 13.63 20.93
CA GLY A 71 10.00 14.43 22.07
C GLY A 71 9.18 15.71 22.25
N LYS A 72 9.35 16.36 23.41
CA LYS A 72 8.67 17.64 23.72
C LYS A 72 8.94 18.72 22.66
N GLU A 73 10.15 18.75 22.12
CA GLU A 73 10.53 19.69 21.06
C GLU A 73 9.76 19.43 19.76
N GLY A 74 9.64 18.15 19.34
CA GLY A 74 8.85 17.80 18.17
C GLY A 74 7.37 18.16 18.34
N LEU A 75 6.78 17.88 19.50
CA LEU A 75 5.40 18.26 19.82
C LEU A 75 5.19 19.79 19.76
N PHE A 76 6.13 20.55 20.32
CA PHE A 76 6.12 22.00 20.27
C PHE A 76 6.18 22.50 18.81
N VAL A 77 7.10 21.94 18.01
CA VAL A 77 7.23 22.29 16.59
C VAL A 77 5.94 21.99 15.82
N VAL A 78 5.35 20.80 15.95
CA VAL A 78 4.09 20.45 15.27
C VAL A 78 2.98 21.44 15.62
N LYS A 79 2.83 21.77 16.90
CA LYS A 79 1.82 22.72 17.37
C LYS A 79 2.02 24.10 16.77
N GLU A 80 3.26 24.59 16.78
CA GLU A 80 3.58 25.93 16.33
C GLU A 80 3.52 26.08 14.80
N LEU A 81 3.93 25.04 14.05
CA LEU A 81 3.78 25.00 12.59
C LEU A 81 2.31 25.14 12.17
N LYS A 82 1.40 24.42 12.86
CA LYS A 82 -0.04 24.51 12.58
C LYS A 82 -0.61 25.88 12.96
N ARG A 83 -0.16 26.45 14.07
CA ARG A 83 -0.57 27.80 14.51
C ARG A 83 -0.16 28.87 13.50
N LEU A 84 1.02 28.73 12.91
CA LEU A 84 1.61 29.71 11.99
C LEU A 84 1.30 29.45 10.52
N GLN A 85 0.55 28.39 10.17
CA GLN A 85 0.37 27.94 8.79
C GLN A 85 -0.21 29.02 7.84
N SER A 86 -1.02 29.94 8.38
CA SER A 86 -1.63 31.03 7.60
C SER A 86 -0.72 32.24 7.41
N ASP A 87 0.33 32.41 8.22
CA ASP A 87 1.28 33.52 8.13
C ASP A 87 2.61 33.01 7.59
N SER A 88 2.78 33.12 6.27
CA SER A 88 3.96 32.60 5.57
C SER A 88 5.28 33.21 6.06
N ILE A 89 5.28 34.48 6.46
CA ILE A 89 6.48 35.19 6.93
C ILE A 89 6.90 34.64 8.30
N ARG A 90 5.95 34.56 9.24
CA ARG A 90 6.22 34.00 10.57
C ARG A 90 6.55 32.52 10.51
N LEU A 91 5.86 31.76 9.66
CA LEU A 91 6.14 30.35 9.43
C LEU A 91 7.57 30.15 8.94
N ASN A 92 7.99 30.88 7.89
CA ASN A 92 9.34 30.76 7.35
C ASN A 92 10.41 31.13 8.39
N ARG A 93 10.18 32.18 9.19
CA ARG A 93 11.09 32.56 10.29
C ARG A 93 11.17 31.47 11.35
N PHE A 94 10.05 30.84 11.70
CA PHE A 94 10.01 29.74 12.66
C PHE A 94 10.76 28.51 12.14
N MET A 95 10.54 28.14 10.87
CA MET A 95 11.25 27.04 10.20
C MET A 95 12.77 27.22 10.25
N GLN A 96 13.27 28.42 9.94
CA GLN A 96 14.71 28.73 9.94
C GLN A 96 15.36 28.80 11.33
N SER A 97 14.57 28.97 12.39
CA SER A 97 15.09 29.18 13.74
C SER A 97 14.97 27.95 14.64
N HIS A 98 13.88 27.19 14.49
CA HIS A 98 13.54 26.06 15.36
C HIS A 98 13.64 24.73 14.63
N VAL A 99 13.10 24.63 13.41
CA VAL A 99 13.08 23.36 12.67
C VAL A 99 14.49 22.97 12.20
N SER A 100 15.32 23.91 11.76
CA SER A 100 16.70 23.63 11.32
C SER A 100 17.67 23.22 12.44
N ARG A 101 17.25 23.32 13.71
CA ARG A 101 18.08 22.99 14.87
C ARG A 101 17.63 21.73 15.59
N ILE A 102 16.46 21.20 15.23
CA ILE A 102 15.88 20.06 15.91
C ILE A 102 16.65 18.78 15.53
N LEU A 103 16.70 17.84 16.47
CA LEU A 103 17.37 16.56 16.26
C LEU A 103 16.74 15.77 15.10
N LYS A 104 17.56 15.01 14.36
CA LYS A 104 17.13 14.09 13.28
C LYS A 104 15.90 13.27 13.66
N THR A 105 15.88 12.70 14.87
CA THR A 105 14.77 11.85 15.31
C THR A 105 13.46 12.63 15.48
N ASP A 106 13.53 13.85 16.00
CA ASP A 106 12.34 14.67 16.20
C ASP A 106 11.86 15.29 14.90
N LEU A 107 12.76 15.63 13.97
CA LEU A 107 12.36 16.10 12.63
C LEU A 107 11.55 15.05 11.87
N PHE A 108 11.98 13.78 11.93
CA PHE A 108 11.21 12.68 11.37
C PHE A 108 9.89 12.46 12.08
N ALA A 109 9.87 12.54 13.42
CA ALA A 109 8.63 12.42 14.18
C ALA A 109 7.63 13.53 13.85
N VAL A 110 8.11 14.77 13.65
CA VAL A 110 7.31 15.91 13.16
C VAL A 110 6.73 15.61 11.78
N LEU A 111 7.55 15.12 10.83
CA LEU A 111 7.06 14.77 9.50
C LEU A 111 5.99 13.68 9.56
N PHE A 112 6.27 12.59 10.28
CA PHE A 112 5.35 11.47 10.44
C PHE A 112 4.03 11.91 11.07
N GLU A 113 4.07 12.76 12.10
CA GLU A 113 2.86 13.27 12.74
C GLU A 113 2.04 14.18 11.81
N LEU A 114 2.70 14.99 10.98
CA LEU A 114 2.03 15.81 9.98
C LEU A 114 1.42 14.96 8.86
N GLN A 115 2.11 13.88 8.45
CA GLN A 115 1.58 12.90 7.50
C GLN A 115 0.36 12.19 8.09
N ARG A 116 0.44 11.71 9.33
CA ARG A 116 -0.66 11.02 10.03
C ARG A 116 -1.92 11.88 10.13
N GLN A 117 -1.75 13.20 10.24
CA GLN A 117 -2.85 14.17 10.30
C GLN A 117 -3.21 14.77 8.94
N ASP A 118 -2.63 14.28 7.85
CA ASP A 118 -2.90 14.75 6.49
C ASP A 118 -2.70 16.26 6.28
N HIS A 119 -1.82 16.88 7.08
CA HIS A 119 -1.43 18.27 6.92
C HIS A 119 -0.42 18.43 5.76
N VAL A 120 -0.87 18.20 4.53
CA VAL A 120 -0.02 18.09 3.34
C VAL A 120 0.92 19.29 3.17
N PHE A 121 0.41 20.51 3.33
CA PHE A 121 1.23 21.72 3.16
C PHE A 121 2.45 21.74 4.09
N LEU A 122 2.24 21.44 5.37
CA LEU A 122 3.32 21.41 6.37
C LEU A 122 4.20 20.17 6.19
N ALA A 123 3.62 19.02 5.88
CA ALA A 123 4.37 17.80 5.60
C ALA A 123 5.34 18.00 4.42
N MET A 124 4.89 18.64 3.33
CA MET A 124 5.75 18.98 2.19
C MET A 124 6.86 19.99 2.58
N LYS A 125 6.59 20.94 3.48
CA LYS A 125 7.64 21.85 3.99
C LYS A 125 8.71 21.08 4.78
N ILE A 126 8.31 20.14 5.62
CA ILE A 126 9.25 19.33 6.42
C ILE A 126 9.99 18.32 5.55
N TYR A 127 9.32 17.71 4.57
CA TYR A 127 9.93 16.86 3.54
C TYR A 127 11.11 17.57 2.85
N GLU A 128 10.93 18.82 2.46
CA GLU A 128 11.99 19.64 1.84
C GLU A 128 13.13 19.98 2.80
N VAL A 129 12.84 20.17 4.09
CA VAL A 129 13.90 20.38 5.10
C VAL A 129 14.71 19.09 5.26
N VAL A 130 14.03 17.96 5.47
CA VAL A 130 14.65 16.64 5.64
C VAL A 130 15.62 16.34 4.50
N ARG A 131 15.23 16.59 3.24
CA ARG A 131 16.08 16.30 2.07
C ARG A 131 17.32 17.17 1.96
N LYS A 132 17.34 18.33 2.63
CA LYS A 132 18.48 19.27 2.63
C LYS A 132 19.45 19.04 3.79
N GLU A 133 19.10 18.18 4.74
CA GLU A 133 19.93 17.88 5.89
C GLU A 133 21.17 17.07 5.49
N ILE A 134 22.32 17.35 6.11
CA ILE A 134 23.61 16.70 5.79
C ILE A 134 23.55 15.18 6.02
N TRP A 135 22.78 14.77 7.03
CA TRP A 135 22.60 13.37 7.42
C TRP A 135 21.54 12.63 6.59
N TYR A 136 20.85 13.33 5.68
CA TYR A 136 19.81 12.74 4.83
C TYR A 136 20.40 11.66 3.94
N ARG A 137 19.72 10.52 3.89
CA ARG A 137 20.01 9.44 2.95
C ARG A 137 18.68 9.02 2.34
N PRO A 138 18.56 9.02 1.00
CA PRO A 138 17.36 8.55 0.33
C PRO A 138 16.99 7.13 0.80
N ASP A 139 15.71 6.91 1.09
CA ASP A 139 15.20 5.65 1.62
C ASP A 139 13.84 5.35 1.01
N MET A 140 13.60 4.08 0.67
CA MET A 140 12.35 3.63 0.05
C MET A 140 11.11 3.95 0.91
N PHE A 141 11.18 3.73 2.22
CA PHE A 141 10.05 3.96 3.13
C PHE A 141 9.74 5.46 3.26
N PHE A 142 10.76 6.32 3.24
CA PHE A 142 10.56 7.78 3.23
C PHE A 142 9.65 8.22 2.08
N TYR A 143 9.95 7.77 0.87
CA TYR A 143 9.15 8.09 -0.31
C TYR A 143 7.80 7.41 -0.31
N ARG A 144 7.74 6.13 0.08
CA ARG A 144 6.49 5.39 0.23
C ARG A 144 5.51 6.14 1.12
N ASP A 145 5.92 6.54 2.32
CA ASP A 145 5.02 7.17 3.28
C ASP A 145 4.52 8.55 2.81
N MET A 146 5.35 9.31 2.09
CA MET A 146 4.93 10.54 1.42
C MET A 146 3.88 10.25 0.34
N LEU A 147 4.11 9.28 -0.54
CA LEU A 147 3.18 8.92 -1.60
C LEU A 147 1.87 8.37 -1.05
N MET A 148 1.91 7.57 0.02
CA MET A 148 0.71 7.08 0.71
C MET A 148 -0.15 8.22 1.27
N MET A 149 0.47 9.27 1.83
CA MET A 149 -0.25 10.47 2.28
C MET A 149 -0.84 11.23 1.10
N LEU A 150 -0.07 11.43 0.04
CA LEU A 150 -0.51 12.21 -1.12
C LEU A 150 -1.62 11.50 -1.91
N ALA A 151 -1.61 10.16 -1.95
CA ALA A 151 -2.69 9.36 -2.50
C ALA A 151 -4.01 9.60 -1.76
N ARG A 152 -4.04 9.33 -0.44
CA ARG A 152 -5.28 9.47 0.38
C ARG A 152 -5.81 10.90 0.47
N THR A 153 -4.93 11.90 0.34
CA THR A 153 -5.32 13.33 0.29
C THR A 153 -5.56 13.85 -1.14
N LYS A 154 -5.47 12.99 -2.14
CA LYS A 154 -5.69 13.26 -3.58
C LYS A 154 -4.83 14.41 -4.11
N LYS A 155 -3.60 14.56 -3.62
CA LYS A 155 -2.64 15.60 -4.03
C LYS A 155 -1.71 15.09 -5.12
N VAL A 156 -2.28 14.86 -6.30
CA VAL A 156 -1.62 14.24 -7.45
C VAL A 156 -0.37 15.00 -7.91
N ASP A 157 -0.42 16.33 -8.00
CA ASP A 157 0.73 17.12 -8.47
C ASP A 157 1.94 17.00 -7.54
N GLU A 158 1.70 17.03 -6.23
CA GLU A 158 2.75 16.83 -5.23
C GLU A 158 3.24 15.37 -5.25
N ALA A 159 2.36 14.39 -5.49
CA ALA A 159 2.77 12.99 -5.65
C ALA A 159 3.72 12.81 -6.84
N LYS A 160 3.41 13.43 -7.99
CA LYS A 160 4.28 13.43 -9.17
C LYS A 160 5.63 14.10 -8.91
N ARG A 161 5.65 15.17 -8.11
CA ARG A 161 6.89 15.80 -7.65
C ARG A 161 7.73 14.84 -6.79
N VAL A 162 7.12 14.22 -5.79
CA VAL A 162 7.79 13.24 -4.91
C VAL A 162 8.29 12.03 -5.71
N TRP A 163 7.54 11.57 -6.72
CA TRP A 163 7.97 10.50 -7.63
C TRP A 163 9.19 10.91 -8.46
N LYS A 164 9.20 12.12 -9.02
CA LYS A 164 10.35 12.66 -9.77
C LYS A 164 11.59 12.77 -8.88
N ASP A 165 11.41 13.13 -7.63
CA ASP A 165 12.48 13.22 -6.64
C ASP A 165 13.04 11.84 -6.28
N LEU A 166 12.17 10.83 -6.09
CA LEU A 166 12.56 9.42 -5.92
C LEU A 166 13.44 8.94 -7.07
N LYS A 167 13.02 9.21 -8.32
CA LYS A 167 13.78 8.81 -9.51
C LYS A 167 15.13 9.52 -9.60
N ARG A 168 15.17 10.82 -9.28
CA ARG A 168 16.41 11.60 -9.27
C ARG A 168 17.41 11.11 -8.23
N GLU A 169 16.90 10.66 -7.09
CA GLU A 169 17.71 10.08 -6.01
C GLU A 169 17.98 8.58 -6.19
N GLU A 170 17.59 8.02 -7.35
CA GLU A 170 17.82 6.63 -7.75
C GLU A 170 17.28 5.60 -6.74
N VAL A 171 16.26 5.98 -5.96
CA VAL A 171 15.60 5.07 -5.02
C VAL A 171 14.71 4.13 -5.81
N ARG A 172 14.87 2.83 -5.57
CA ARG A 172 14.04 1.77 -6.17
C ARG A 172 13.03 1.24 -5.17
N PHE A 173 11.84 0.98 -5.67
CA PHE A 173 10.80 0.28 -4.93
C PHE A 173 10.84 -1.20 -5.23
N ASP A 174 10.65 -1.99 -4.18
CA ASP A 174 10.38 -3.41 -4.33
C ASP A 174 8.93 -3.64 -4.78
N GLN A 175 8.65 -4.87 -5.24
CA GLN A 175 7.33 -5.28 -5.72
C GLN A 175 6.22 -5.04 -4.66
N HIS A 176 6.51 -5.22 -3.37
CA HIS A 176 5.56 -4.98 -2.29
C HIS A 176 5.21 -3.50 -2.13
N THR A 177 6.21 -2.62 -2.17
CA THR A 177 6.05 -1.17 -2.06
C THR A 177 5.25 -0.62 -3.23
N TYR A 178 5.47 -1.13 -4.45
CA TYR A 178 4.60 -0.81 -5.58
C TYR A 178 3.16 -1.25 -5.32
N GLY A 179 2.93 -2.49 -4.89
CA GLY A 179 1.59 -2.99 -4.56
C GLY A 179 0.85 -2.12 -3.54
N ASP A 180 1.53 -1.71 -2.46
CA ASP A 180 0.98 -0.84 -1.42
C ASP A 180 0.55 0.53 -1.96
N ILE A 181 1.42 1.18 -2.75
CA ILE A 181 1.17 2.54 -3.25
C ILE A 181 0.08 2.49 -4.33
N ILE A 182 0.17 1.56 -5.29
CA ILE A 182 -0.86 1.37 -6.33
C ILE A 182 -2.22 1.18 -5.67
N ARG A 183 -2.31 0.32 -4.64
CA ARG A 183 -3.54 0.13 -3.87
C ARG A 183 -4.04 1.42 -3.24
N ALA A 184 -3.16 2.21 -2.63
CA ALA A 184 -3.56 3.48 -2.01
C ALA A 184 -4.12 4.48 -3.02
N PHE A 185 -3.56 4.54 -4.24
CA PHE A 185 -4.11 5.39 -5.31
C PHE A 185 -5.47 4.86 -5.79
N LEU A 186 -5.65 3.55 -5.95
CA LEU A 186 -6.93 2.94 -6.31
C LEU A 186 -8.03 3.22 -5.27
N ASP A 187 -7.71 3.02 -3.98
CA ASP A 187 -8.61 3.31 -2.86
C ASP A 187 -8.98 4.79 -2.78
N SER A 188 -8.12 5.67 -3.28
CA SER A 188 -8.35 7.11 -3.32
C SER A 188 -9.12 7.57 -4.57
N GLY A 189 -9.52 6.65 -5.46
CA GLY A 189 -10.21 6.97 -6.69
C GLY A 189 -9.32 7.55 -7.79
N LEU A 190 -8.03 7.17 -7.81
CA LEU A 190 -7.02 7.66 -8.75
C LEU A 190 -6.48 6.51 -9.64
N PRO A 191 -7.33 5.87 -10.45
CA PRO A 191 -6.95 4.69 -11.22
C PRO A 191 -5.91 4.99 -12.30
N LYS A 192 -5.93 6.20 -12.88
CA LYS A 192 -4.96 6.59 -13.90
C LYS A 192 -3.53 6.58 -13.34
N GLU A 193 -3.32 7.30 -12.23
CA GLU A 193 -2.03 7.37 -11.54
C GLU A 193 -1.60 5.98 -11.03
N ALA A 194 -2.55 5.19 -10.51
CA ALA A 194 -2.29 3.83 -10.08
C ALA A 194 -1.78 2.94 -11.23
N MET A 195 -2.36 3.06 -12.42
CA MET A 195 -1.95 2.25 -13.58
C MET A 195 -0.62 2.72 -14.19
N GLU A 196 -0.30 4.02 -14.11
CA GLU A 196 1.04 4.52 -14.45
C GLU A 196 2.12 3.85 -13.56
N LEU A 197 1.86 3.76 -12.24
CA LEU A 197 2.73 3.07 -11.29
C LEU A 197 2.79 1.55 -11.52
N TYR A 198 1.67 0.94 -11.92
CA TYR A 198 1.62 -0.48 -12.29
C TYR A 198 2.49 -0.81 -13.49
N ASP A 199 2.44 0.01 -14.55
CA ASP A 199 3.29 -0.18 -15.72
C ASP A 199 4.78 -0.02 -15.36
N GLU A 200 5.13 0.90 -14.45
CA GLU A 200 6.48 1.00 -13.90
C GLU A 200 6.88 -0.23 -13.07
N MET A 201 5.97 -0.79 -12.27
CA MET A 201 6.20 -2.03 -11.51
C MET A 201 6.50 -3.22 -12.43
N ARG A 202 5.75 -3.36 -13.53
CA ARG A 202 5.98 -4.40 -14.55
C ARG A 202 7.32 -4.24 -15.27
N GLY A 203 7.75 -3.00 -15.49
CA GLY A 203 9.06 -2.68 -16.06
C GLY A 203 10.23 -2.81 -15.09
N SER A 204 9.98 -3.13 -13.81
CA SER A 204 11.03 -3.31 -12.81
C SER A 204 11.92 -4.52 -13.15
N PRO A 205 13.24 -4.44 -12.92
CA PRO A 205 14.13 -5.60 -13.06
C PRO A 205 13.88 -6.68 -12.00
N ASP A 206 13.16 -6.36 -10.92
CA ASP A 206 12.85 -7.30 -9.85
C ASP A 206 11.82 -8.33 -10.32
N PRO A 207 12.01 -9.64 -10.05
CA PRO A 207 11.05 -10.67 -10.43
C PRO A 207 9.64 -10.36 -9.92
N PRO A 208 8.60 -10.57 -10.74
CA PRO A 208 7.23 -10.28 -10.32
C PRO A 208 6.83 -11.17 -9.15
N LEU A 209 6.12 -10.60 -8.19
CA LEU A 209 5.56 -11.31 -7.04
C LEU A 209 4.04 -11.39 -7.16
N SER A 210 3.46 -12.53 -6.78
CA SER A 210 2.02 -12.74 -6.93
C SER A 210 1.18 -11.86 -5.98
N LEU A 211 1.68 -11.57 -4.77
CA LEU A 211 0.94 -10.85 -3.75
C LEU A 211 0.59 -9.40 -4.16
N PRO A 212 1.53 -8.55 -4.65
CA PRO A 212 1.21 -7.22 -5.16
C PRO A 212 0.07 -7.21 -6.19
N TYR A 213 0.09 -8.13 -7.14
CA TYR A 213 -0.99 -8.23 -8.15
C TYR A 213 -2.34 -8.54 -7.52
N ARG A 214 -2.41 -9.44 -6.52
CA ARG A 214 -3.66 -9.72 -5.79
C ARG A 214 -4.20 -8.47 -5.09
N VAL A 215 -3.32 -7.69 -4.46
CA VAL A 215 -3.69 -6.45 -3.78
C VAL A 215 -4.24 -5.43 -4.79
N ILE A 216 -3.60 -5.31 -5.95
CA ILE A 216 -4.02 -4.41 -7.04
C ILE A 216 -5.35 -4.87 -7.64
N LEU A 217 -5.53 -6.15 -7.93
CA LEU A 217 -6.78 -6.72 -8.44
C LEU A 217 -7.96 -6.50 -7.50
N LYS A 218 -7.73 -6.56 -6.19
CA LYS A 218 -8.73 -6.18 -5.18
C LYS A 218 -9.06 -4.67 -5.26
N GLY A 219 -8.09 -3.83 -5.63
CA GLY A 219 -8.27 -2.38 -5.73
C GLY A 219 -9.01 -1.97 -7.00
N LEU A 220 -8.94 -2.83 -8.02
CA LEU A 220 -9.57 -2.65 -9.31
C LEU A 220 -10.99 -3.19 -9.38
N ILE A 221 -11.58 -3.66 -8.26
CA ILE A 221 -12.99 -4.10 -8.25
C ILE A 221 -13.93 -3.02 -8.84
N PRO A 222 -13.80 -1.73 -8.51
CA PRO A 222 -14.62 -0.67 -9.11
C PRO A 222 -14.28 -0.34 -10.58
N TYR A 223 -13.22 -0.94 -11.15
CA TYR A 223 -12.68 -0.63 -12.47
C TYR A 223 -12.51 -1.91 -13.32
N PRO A 224 -13.62 -2.53 -13.77
CA PRO A 224 -13.61 -3.89 -14.34
C PRO A 224 -12.72 -4.03 -15.57
N GLU A 225 -12.68 -3.04 -16.47
CA GLU A 225 -11.81 -3.07 -17.65
C GLU A 225 -10.33 -3.13 -17.28
N LEU A 226 -9.91 -2.32 -16.30
CA LEU A 226 -8.53 -2.33 -15.80
C LEU A 226 -8.23 -3.62 -15.03
N ARG A 227 -9.21 -4.13 -14.28
CA ARG A 227 -9.08 -5.37 -13.52
C ARG A 227 -8.81 -6.57 -14.42
N GLU A 228 -9.55 -6.68 -15.52
CA GLU A 228 -9.38 -7.77 -16.47
C GLU A 228 -7.99 -7.72 -17.13
N LYS A 229 -7.52 -6.53 -17.53
CA LYS A 229 -6.13 -6.35 -18.02
C LYS A 229 -5.09 -6.86 -17.01
N VAL A 230 -5.19 -6.45 -15.74
CA VAL A 230 -4.23 -6.88 -14.71
C VAL A 230 -4.35 -8.38 -14.39
N LYS A 231 -5.54 -8.96 -14.57
CA LYS A 231 -5.78 -10.39 -14.37
C LYS A 231 -5.14 -11.21 -15.49
N ASP A 232 -5.24 -10.77 -16.73
CA ASP A 232 -4.55 -11.37 -17.87
C ASP A 232 -3.03 -11.33 -17.67
N ASP A 233 -2.49 -10.15 -17.33
CA ASP A 233 -1.07 -9.98 -17.02
C ASP A 233 -0.62 -10.92 -15.88
N PHE A 234 -1.45 -11.09 -14.84
CA PHE A 234 -1.16 -12.01 -13.74
C PHE A 234 -1.12 -13.48 -14.18
N LEU A 235 -2.07 -13.92 -15.01
CA LEU A 235 -2.15 -15.30 -15.47
C LEU A 235 -1.01 -15.64 -16.45
N GLU A 236 -0.54 -14.67 -17.24
CA GLU A 236 0.65 -14.81 -18.08
C GLU A 236 1.91 -15.03 -17.23
N LEU A 237 2.08 -14.24 -16.17
CA LEU A 237 3.25 -14.32 -15.29
C LEU A 237 3.22 -15.52 -14.33
N PHE A 238 2.03 -15.96 -13.91
CA PHE A 238 1.83 -17.00 -12.90
C PHE A 238 0.88 -18.10 -13.40
N PRO A 239 1.30 -18.90 -14.41
CA PRO A 239 0.44 -19.92 -15.00
C PRO A 239 -0.01 -20.95 -13.96
N GLY A 240 -1.31 -21.27 -13.96
CA GLY A 240 -1.91 -22.25 -13.05
C GLY A 240 -2.31 -21.71 -11.67
N MET A 241 -2.08 -20.42 -11.39
CA MET A 241 -2.69 -19.75 -10.24
C MET A 241 -4.13 -19.34 -10.54
N ILE A 242 -5.02 -19.45 -9.56
CA ILE A 242 -6.41 -19.01 -9.66
C ILE A 242 -6.53 -17.66 -8.95
N VAL A 243 -6.97 -16.64 -9.68
CA VAL A 243 -7.40 -15.36 -9.11
C VAL A 243 -8.81 -15.53 -8.57
N TYR A 244 -9.03 -15.20 -7.29
CA TYR A 244 -10.38 -15.21 -6.72
C TYR A 244 -11.20 -14.07 -7.35
N ASP A 245 -12.30 -14.45 -7.97
CA ASP A 245 -13.25 -13.54 -8.62
C ASP A 245 -14.58 -13.64 -7.86
N PRO A 246 -14.84 -12.76 -6.87
CA PRO A 246 -16.10 -12.79 -6.14
C PRO A 246 -17.25 -12.50 -7.12
N PRO A 247 -18.37 -13.24 -7.04
CA PRO A 247 -19.53 -12.99 -7.89
C PRO A 247 -20.05 -11.55 -7.71
N GLU A 248 -20.42 -10.91 -8.82
CA GLU A 248 -20.83 -9.50 -8.92
C GLU A 248 -21.99 -9.16 -7.95
N ASP A 249 -22.88 -10.12 -7.71
CA ASP A 249 -24.09 -10.02 -6.87
C ASP A 249 -23.85 -9.79 -5.37
N LEU A 250 -22.60 -9.71 -4.89
CA LEU A 250 -22.28 -9.47 -3.47
C LEU A 250 -22.10 -7.99 -3.10
N PHE A 251 -22.14 -7.08 -4.08
CA PHE A 251 -21.90 -5.65 -3.88
C PHE A 251 -23.13 -4.77 -4.09
N ASP A 252 -24.25 -5.32 -4.56
CA ASP A 252 -25.49 -4.57 -4.86
C ASP A 252 -26.33 -4.21 -3.62
N ASP A 253 -26.11 -4.87 -2.48
CA ASP A 253 -26.97 -4.72 -1.29
C ASP A 253 -26.63 -3.52 -0.39
N GLN A 254 -25.60 -2.71 -0.70
CA GLN A 254 -25.17 -1.59 0.18
C GLN A 254 -25.33 -0.18 -0.41
N LEU A 255 -25.82 -0.04 -1.64
CA LEU A 255 -26.00 1.28 -2.28
C LEU A 255 -27.46 1.73 -2.45
N ASN A 256 -28.43 0.90 -2.04
CA ASN A 256 -29.86 1.22 -2.18
C ASN A 256 -30.58 1.62 -0.88
N GLU A 257 -29.91 1.67 0.28
CA GLU A 257 -30.57 2.04 1.55
C GLU A 257 -30.46 3.52 1.94
N GLU A 258 -29.69 4.35 1.20
CA GLU A 258 -29.57 5.80 1.51
C GLU A 258 -30.51 6.71 0.67
N SER A 259 -31.41 6.17 -0.16
CA SER A 259 -32.29 7.00 -1.02
C SER A 259 -33.79 6.93 -0.70
N GLU A 260 -34.22 6.29 0.38
CA GLU A 260 -35.66 6.15 0.72
C GLU A 260 -36.05 6.65 2.14
N GLU A 261 -35.29 7.58 2.73
CA GLU A 261 -35.72 8.31 3.93
C GLU A 261 -35.72 9.82 3.68
N ASP A 262 -36.54 10.30 2.74
CA ASP A 262 -37.02 11.68 2.69
C ASP A 262 -38.21 11.77 1.72
N ASP A 263 -39.40 11.35 2.17
CA ASP A 263 -40.71 11.73 1.63
C ASP A 263 -41.81 11.69 2.71
#